data_AF-A0A4Z0H2B0-F1
#
_entry.id   AF-A0A4Z0H2B0-F1
#
_cell.length_a   1.000
_cell.length_b   1.000
_cell.length_c   1.000
_cell.angle_alpha   90.00
_cell.angle_beta   90.00
_cell.angle_gamma   90.00
#
_symmetry.space_group_name_H-M   'P 1'
#
loop_
_entity.id
_entity.type
_entity.pdbx_description
1 polymer ?
#
loop_
_entity_poly.entity_id
_entity_poly.type
_entity_poly.pdbx_seq_one_letter_code
_entity_poly.pdbx_strand_id
1 'polypeptide(L)'
;MMCGMEHIAEVTGHWMPTVALRVDVAGGETAALLLASSGRVRGDADLVFHRQPEHPSRAVRLGPSGLEIDLAGVESEVGRIVVACSSGHGAFEAVPALGAFAPDGAAVLSYTMAEPVEVPAVALGEFFREAGGWKFQALGQGYGAGFAGLVEEYGIEVADAAPVRGGSLPVPLTGVVKVPGQEPPPEGAYVPGLYPPTERPYQLVEGWDFGPVFEPFTAAGHGHDVITVDASVPPGPVLVELAHEGEGYVSLYPLDRHNKDEEFLFASPLPDFRGSRVTQAPMGRPLRFRITATNRWQLRVKPVAAARRLQGTLYGYGPEALLHTGPGVDLRVDFRGDRNVDGGYVSLHTFEVEGHDSLPTDNRFLLSDSGSLRRTVPIPDGPVVVRYYAAGTWRLTAKELDS
;
A
#
# COMPACT_ATOMS: atom_id res chain seq x y z
N MET A 1 12.35 -31.77 -8.06
CA MET A 1 13.21 -31.00 -8.99
C MET A 1 13.01 -29.55 -8.60
N MET A 2 13.99 -28.97 -7.90
CA MET A 2 13.91 -27.60 -7.40
C MET A 2 14.13 -26.66 -8.59
N CYS A 3 13.10 -25.89 -8.96
CA CYS A 3 13.22 -24.83 -9.96
C CYS A 3 13.63 -23.56 -9.21
N GLY A 4 14.77 -22.98 -9.61
CA GLY A 4 15.32 -21.79 -8.98
C GLY A 4 14.42 -20.58 -9.18
N MET A 5 14.00 -19.97 -8.07
CA MET A 5 13.25 -18.72 -8.01
C MET A 5 14.26 -17.58 -7.88
N GLU A 6 14.40 -16.76 -8.91
CA GLU A 6 15.13 -15.49 -8.80
C GLU A 6 14.25 -14.49 -8.05
N HIS A 7 14.63 -14.26 -6.79
CA HIS A 7 13.97 -13.36 -5.86
C HIS A 7 14.10 -11.90 -6.32
N ILE A 8 12.97 -11.21 -6.51
CA ILE A 8 12.88 -9.77 -6.22
C ILE A 8 12.12 -9.64 -4.90
N ALA A 9 12.86 -9.72 -3.80
CA ALA A 9 12.36 -9.45 -2.45
C ALA A 9 13.11 -8.24 -1.90
N GLU A 10 12.50 -7.05 -1.92
CA GLU A 10 13.03 -5.85 -1.24
C GLU A 10 12.32 -5.58 0.10
N VAL A 11 11.75 -6.61 0.75
CA VAL A 11 11.20 -6.52 2.13
C VAL A 11 11.78 -7.63 3.02
N THR A 12 13.10 -7.77 3.04
CA THR A 12 13.80 -8.73 3.91
C THR A 12 14.46 -7.99 5.08
N GLY A 13 14.04 -8.30 6.31
CA GLY A 13 14.68 -7.78 7.52
C GLY A 13 14.35 -6.32 7.86
N HIS A 14 13.14 -5.86 7.56
CA HIS A 14 12.69 -4.52 7.97
C HIS A 14 12.24 -4.55 9.44
N TRP A 15 12.60 -3.54 10.24
CA TRP A 15 12.14 -3.45 11.64
C TRP A 15 10.66 -3.08 11.71
N MET A 16 9.94 -3.77 12.58
CA MET A 16 8.52 -3.54 12.80
C MET A 16 8.30 -2.62 14.00
N PRO A 17 7.31 -1.73 13.94
CA PRO A 17 6.94 -0.91 15.08
C PRO A 17 6.35 -1.80 16.18
N THR A 18 6.45 -1.34 17.43
CA THR A 18 5.92 -2.02 18.62
C THR A 18 4.41 -1.84 18.82
N VAL A 19 3.70 -1.29 17.83
CA VAL A 19 2.24 -1.12 17.86
C VAL A 19 1.54 -2.36 17.31
N ALA A 20 0.26 -2.53 17.65
CA ALA A 20 -0.57 -3.54 17.01
C ALA A 20 -0.70 -3.26 15.51
N LEU A 21 -0.47 -4.28 14.70
CA LEU A 21 -0.55 -4.20 13.24
C LEU A 21 -1.86 -4.82 12.76
N ARG A 22 -2.54 -4.14 11.84
CA ARG A 22 -3.58 -4.74 11.02
C ARG A 22 -2.93 -5.29 9.75
N VAL A 23 -3.04 -6.57 9.51
CA VAL A 23 -2.47 -7.26 8.35
C VAL A 23 -3.58 -7.74 7.43
N ASP A 24 -3.62 -7.17 6.25
CA ASP A 24 -4.50 -7.56 5.16
C ASP A 24 -3.79 -8.57 4.26
N VAL A 25 -4.51 -9.60 3.87
CA VAL A 25 -4.06 -10.58 2.89
C VAL A 25 -5.05 -10.63 1.75
N ALA A 26 -4.55 -10.41 0.53
CA ALA A 26 -5.33 -10.49 -0.69
C ALA A 26 -5.12 -11.86 -1.36
N GLY A 27 -6.12 -12.27 -2.15
CA GLY A 27 -6.08 -13.48 -2.97
C GLY A 27 -6.74 -14.71 -2.33
N GLY A 28 -7.06 -14.71 -1.03
CA GLY A 28 -7.68 -15.89 -0.42
C GLY A 28 -7.91 -15.81 1.09
N GLU A 29 -8.21 -16.96 1.69
CA GLU A 29 -8.40 -17.13 3.12
C GLU A 29 -7.08 -16.92 3.88
N THR A 30 -7.11 -16.06 4.90
CA THR A 30 -5.95 -15.67 5.69
C THR A 30 -5.72 -16.61 6.88
N ALA A 31 -4.45 -16.94 7.15
CA ALA A 31 -4.04 -17.64 8.35
C ALA A 31 -2.73 -17.07 8.93
N ALA A 32 -2.52 -17.28 10.23
CA ALA A 32 -1.25 -17.00 10.90
C ALA A 32 -0.79 -18.21 11.73
N LEU A 33 0.50 -18.55 11.67
CA LEU A 33 1.11 -19.60 12.47
C LEU A 33 2.15 -19.01 13.42
N LEU A 34 1.97 -19.21 14.72
CA LEU A 34 2.90 -18.74 15.76
C LEU A 34 3.90 -19.86 16.05
N LEU A 35 5.17 -19.64 15.71
CA LEU A 35 6.21 -20.65 15.79
C LEU A 35 7.13 -20.41 16.98
N ALA A 36 7.40 -21.49 17.71
CA ALA A 36 8.42 -21.51 18.75
C ALA A 36 9.84 -21.44 18.15
N SER A 37 10.85 -21.37 19.02
CA SER A 37 12.27 -21.40 18.63
C SER A 37 12.69 -22.65 17.83
N SER A 38 11.89 -23.71 17.88
CA SER A 38 12.04 -24.92 17.05
C SER A 38 11.69 -24.71 15.57
N GLY A 39 11.09 -23.56 15.21
CA GLY A 39 10.53 -23.31 13.88
C GLY A 39 9.19 -24.00 13.63
N ARG A 40 8.53 -24.53 14.68
CA ARG A 40 7.23 -25.20 14.60
C ARG A 40 6.26 -24.62 15.62
N VAL A 41 4.96 -24.80 15.38
CA VAL A 41 3.89 -24.51 16.35
C VAL A 41 4.05 -25.37 17.61
N ARG A 42 3.58 -24.90 18.77
CA ARG A 42 3.56 -25.69 20.02
C ARG A 42 2.36 -26.66 20.06
N GLY A 43 1.35 -26.37 19.26
CA GLY A 43 0.14 -27.16 19.06
C GLY A 43 -0.90 -26.36 18.28
N ASP A 44 -2.08 -26.93 18.08
CA ASP A 44 -3.14 -26.37 17.23
C ASP A 44 -3.60 -24.96 17.64
N ALA A 45 -3.44 -24.61 18.92
CA ALA A 45 -3.76 -23.29 19.45
C ALA A 45 -2.91 -22.15 18.84
N ASP A 46 -1.73 -22.48 18.29
CA ASP A 46 -0.83 -21.52 17.64
C ASP A 46 -1.19 -21.26 16.15
N LEU A 47 -2.27 -21.85 15.65
CA LEU A 47 -2.84 -21.55 14.32
C LEU A 47 -4.06 -20.62 14.44
N VAL A 48 -4.00 -19.45 13.83
CA VAL A 48 -5.12 -18.49 13.75
C VAL A 48 -5.67 -18.46 12.32
N PHE A 49 -6.96 -18.75 12.17
CA PHE A 49 -7.68 -18.81 10.88
C PHE A 49 -9.20 -18.72 11.11
N HIS A 50 -10.04 -18.78 10.08
CA HIS A 50 -11.48 -18.54 10.22
C HIS A 50 -12.21 -19.44 11.23
N ARG A 51 -11.76 -20.68 11.45
CA ARG A 51 -12.36 -21.59 12.45
C ARG A 51 -11.77 -21.44 13.85
N GLN A 52 -10.64 -20.77 13.96
CA GLN A 52 -9.97 -20.44 15.23
C GLN A 52 -9.44 -19.00 15.13
N PRO A 53 -10.33 -18.00 15.22
CA PRO A 53 -9.99 -16.62 14.87
C PRO A 53 -9.17 -15.89 15.96
N GLU A 54 -8.83 -16.53 17.08
CA GLU A 54 -8.10 -15.87 18.17
C GLU A 54 -7.10 -16.84 18.78
N HIS A 55 -5.84 -16.40 18.93
CA HIS A 55 -4.82 -17.09 19.70
C HIS A 55 -5.11 -16.95 21.21
N PRO A 56 -4.82 -17.95 22.06
CA PRO A 56 -5.07 -17.85 23.52
C PRO A 56 -4.41 -16.64 24.22
N SER A 57 -3.28 -16.15 23.72
CA SER A 57 -2.62 -14.94 24.24
C SER A 57 -3.36 -13.65 23.90
N ARG A 58 -4.25 -13.69 22.89
CA ARG A 58 -4.91 -12.56 22.22
C ARG A 58 -3.99 -11.62 21.45
N ALA A 59 -2.70 -11.93 21.37
CA ALA A 59 -1.74 -11.14 20.61
C ALA A 59 -1.97 -11.25 19.10
N VAL A 60 -2.61 -12.33 18.63
CA VAL A 60 -2.96 -12.53 17.22
C VAL A 60 -4.43 -12.92 17.11
N ARG A 61 -5.20 -12.18 16.32
CA ARG A 61 -6.61 -12.45 16.04
C ARG A 61 -6.96 -12.16 14.58
N LEU A 62 -7.89 -12.91 14.02
CA LEU A 62 -8.47 -12.69 12.70
C LEU A 62 -9.82 -11.99 12.86
N GLY A 63 -9.88 -10.72 12.46
CA GLY A 63 -11.08 -9.90 12.48
C GLY A 63 -11.72 -9.75 11.09
N PRO A 64 -12.83 -9.01 11.00
CA PRO A 64 -13.51 -8.73 9.72
C PRO A 64 -12.65 -7.94 8.72
N SER A 65 -11.61 -7.25 9.19
CA SER A 65 -10.75 -6.34 8.42
C SER A 65 -9.30 -6.84 8.34
N GLY A 66 -9.10 -8.16 8.41
CA GLY A 66 -7.79 -8.81 8.35
C GLY A 66 -7.31 -9.34 9.70
N LEU A 67 -6.05 -9.80 9.73
CA LEU A 67 -5.37 -10.18 10.96
C LEU A 67 -5.03 -8.93 11.77
N GLU A 68 -5.11 -9.03 13.09
CA GLU A 68 -4.59 -8.05 14.02
C GLU A 68 -3.50 -8.72 14.85
N ILE A 69 -2.31 -8.13 14.87
CA ILE A 69 -1.09 -8.69 15.44
C ILE A 69 -0.48 -7.65 16.39
N ASP A 70 -0.65 -7.85 17.68
CA ASP A 70 0.10 -7.15 18.73
C ASP A 70 1.45 -7.83 18.96
N LEU A 71 2.46 -7.42 18.18
CA LEU A 71 3.82 -7.96 18.27
C LEU A 71 4.45 -7.80 19.67
N ALA A 72 4.06 -6.78 20.44
CA ALA A 72 4.58 -6.57 21.79
C ALA A 72 3.94 -7.51 22.82
N GLY A 73 2.69 -7.92 22.58
CA GLY A 73 1.94 -8.86 23.41
C GLY A 73 2.30 -10.34 23.20
N VAL A 74 3.04 -10.67 22.13
CA VAL A 74 3.44 -12.05 21.81
C VAL A 74 4.39 -12.63 22.87
N GLU A 75 4.10 -13.84 23.35
CA GLU A 75 4.91 -14.49 24.39
C GLU A 75 6.34 -14.75 23.92
N SER A 76 7.31 -14.76 24.86
CA SER A 76 8.73 -14.92 24.56
C SER A 76 9.10 -16.26 23.92
N GLU A 77 8.27 -17.28 24.10
CA GLU A 77 8.46 -18.60 23.47
C GLU A 77 8.21 -18.56 21.96
N VAL A 78 7.39 -17.63 21.47
CA VAL A 78 7.10 -17.44 20.05
C VAL A 78 8.15 -16.52 19.44
N GLY A 79 8.98 -17.11 18.57
CA GLY A 79 10.06 -16.41 17.89
C GLY A 79 9.69 -15.92 16.50
N ARG A 80 8.67 -16.51 15.86
CA ARG A 80 8.24 -16.19 14.49
C ARG A 80 6.71 -16.26 14.35
N ILE A 81 6.15 -15.45 13.47
CA ILE A 81 4.74 -15.49 13.07
C ILE A 81 4.70 -15.53 11.55
N VAL A 82 4.30 -16.66 10.97
CA VAL A 82 4.14 -16.81 9.51
C VAL A 82 2.74 -16.38 9.14
N VAL A 83 2.60 -15.51 8.14
CA VAL A 83 1.33 -15.13 7.53
C VAL A 83 1.15 -15.89 6.23
N ALA A 84 0.03 -16.59 6.12
CA ALA A 84 -0.30 -17.46 5.00
C ALA A 84 -1.64 -17.09 4.37
N CYS A 85 -1.78 -17.48 3.11
CA CYS A 85 -2.98 -17.34 2.30
C CYS A 85 -3.32 -18.68 1.64
N SER A 86 -4.61 -19.00 1.52
CA SER A 86 -5.11 -20.21 0.85
C SER A 86 -6.28 -19.84 -0.08
N SER A 87 -6.31 -20.39 -1.29
CA SER A 87 -7.43 -20.21 -2.21
C SER A 87 -8.68 -21.03 -1.82
N GLY A 88 -8.54 -21.97 -0.87
CA GLY A 88 -9.57 -22.93 -0.49
C GLY A 88 -9.71 -24.09 -1.50
N HIS A 89 -9.72 -23.80 -2.81
CA HIS A 89 -9.76 -24.79 -3.88
C HIS A 89 -9.04 -24.29 -5.15
N GLY A 90 -8.00 -25.00 -5.62
CA GLY A 90 -7.32 -24.71 -6.89
C GLY A 90 -6.27 -23.60 -6.82
N ALA A 91 -5.89 -23.02 -7.95
CA ALA A 91 -4.92 -21.91 -8.00
C ALA A 91 -5.56 -20.58 -7.55
N PHE A 92 -4.73 -19.61 -7.17
CA PHE A 92 -5.19 -18.27 -6.82
C PHE A 92 -5.74 -17.54 -8.05
N GLU A 93 -6.91 -16.90 -7.93
CA GLU A 93 -7.52 -16.09 -8.99
C GLU A 93 -6.86 -14.71 -9.14
N ALA A 94 -6.22 -14.23 -8.08
CA ALA A 94 -5.46 -12.99 -8.03
C ALA A 94 -4.10 -13.24 -7.36
N VAL A 95 -3.08 -12.46 -7.70
CA VAL A 95 -1.74 -12.61 -7.13
C VAL A 95 -1.80 -12.37 -5.62
N PRO A 96 -1.38 -13.34 -4.78
CA PRO A 96 -1.39 -13.16 -3.34
C PRO A 96 -0.54 -11.97 -2.90
N ALA A 97 -1.10 -11.16 -1.99
CA ALA A 97 -0.43 -9.99 -1.44
C ALA A 97 -0.71 -9.85 0.06
N LEU A 98 0.18 -9.12 0.75
CA LEU A 98 0.15 -8.84 2.17
C LEU A 98 0.42 -7.36 2.39
N GLY A 99 -0.45 -6.67 3.11
CA GLY A 99 -0.20 -5.32 3.62
C GLY A 99 -0.29 -5.29 5.14
N ALA A 100 0.64 -4.63 5.82
CA ALA A 100 0.53 -4.37 7.26
C ALA A 100 0.37 -2.86 7.50
N PHE A 101 -0.51 -2.51 8.43
CA PHE A 101 -0.88 -1.15 8.75
C PHE A 101 -0.83 -0.92 10.26
N ALA A 102 -0.35 0.22 10.70
CA ALA A 102 -0.42 0.66 12.09
C ALA A 102 -1.86 1.06 12.46
N PRO A 103 -2.18 1.24 13.76
CA PRO A 103 -3.54 1.56 14.21
C PRO A 103 -4.08 2.90 13.67
N ASP A 104 -3.18 3.81 13.32
CA ASP A 104 -3.47 5.10 12.69
C ASP A 104 -3.71 5.00 11.17
N GLY A 105 -3.65 3.77 10.61
CA GLY A 105 -3.83 3.49 9.20
C GLY A 105 -2.56 3.66 8.35
N ALA A 106 -1.42 4.03 8.94
CA ALA A 106 -0.17 4.14 8.21
C ALA A 106 0.28 2.78 7.70
N ALA A 107 0.59 2.68 6.40
CA ALA A 107 1.17 1.46 5.84
C ALA A 107 2.57 1.23 6.40
N VAL A 108 2.75 0.10 7.08
CA VAL A 108 4.02 -0.33 7.69
C VAL A 108 4.82 -1.17 6.71
N LEU A 109 4.15 -2.05 5.96
CA LEU A 109 4.77 -2.83 4.88
C LEU A 109 3.74 -3.25 3.84
N SER A 110 4.21 -3.49 2.62
CA SER A 110 3.42 -4.07 1.54
C SER A 110 4.28 -5.06 0.77
N TYR A 111 3.75 -6.23 0.51
CA TYR A 111 4.39 -7.32 -0.21
C TYR A 111 3.39 -7.95 -1.18
N THR A 112 3.77 -8.10 -2.44
CA THR A 112 3.00 -8.82 -3.44
C THR A 112 3.91 -9.87 -4.06
N MET A 113 3.40 -11.07 -4.30
CA MET A 113 4.17 -12.10 -5.00
C MET A 113 4.46 -11.65 -6.44
N ALA A 114 5.63 -11.98 -6.97
CA ALA A 114 6.06 -11.49 -8.27
C ALA A 114 5.32 -12.12 -9.46
N GLU A 115 4.79 -13.33 -9.28
CA GLU A 115 4.13 -14.10 -10.34
C GLU A 115 2.85 -14.77 -9.83
N PRO A 116 1.87 -15.06 -10.72
CA PRO A 116 0.74 -15.91 -10.41
C PRO A 116 1.21 -17.26 -9.89
N VAL A 117 0.69 -17.68 -8.74
CA VAL A 117 1.13 -18.91 -8.09
C VAL A 117 0.15 -20.03 -8.41
N GLU A 118 0.60 -21.03 -9.16
CA GLU A 118 -0.19 -22.21 -9.53
C GLU A 118 -0.30 -23.25 -8.39
N VAL A 119 -0.41 -22.77 -7.14
CA VAL A 119 -0.53 -23.62 -5.96
C VAL A 119 -1.68 -23.16 -5.06
N PRO A 120 -2.34 -24.06 -4.33
CA PRO A 120 -3.52 -23.71 -3.54
C PRO A 120 -3.25 -22.98 -2.21
N ALA A 121 -2.00 -22.89 -1.75
CA ALA A 121 -1.65 -22.12 -0.56
C ALA A 121 -0.25 -21.51 -0.63
N VAL A 122 -0.06 -20.36 -0.01
CA VAL A 122 1.22 -19.65 0.03
C VAL A 122 1.52 -19.14 1.44
N ALA A 123 2.79 -19.23 1.84
CA ALA A 123 3.33 -18.45 2.96
C ALA A 123 3.88 -17.14 2.39
N LEU A 124 3.23 -16.03 2.70
CA LEU A 124 3.53 -14.71 2.13
C LEU A 124 4.78 -14.10 2.76
N GLY A 125 4.85 -14.15 4.08
CA GLY A 125 5.96 -13.60 4.83
C GLY A 125 5.88 -13.96 6.30
N GLU A 126 6.88 -13.52 7.04
CA GLU A 126 6.96 -13.76 8.47
C GLU A 126 7.46 -12.56 9.26
N PHE A 127 6.89 -12.42 10.45
CA PHE A 127 7.46 -11.61 11.50
C PHE A 127 8.41 -12.48 12.33
N PHE A 128 9.62 -12.03 12.62
CA PHE A 128 10.58 -12.78 13.43
C PHE A 128 11.32 -11.90 14.42
N ARG A 129 11.71 -12.46 15.57
CA ARG A 129 12.48 -11.72 16.58
C ARG A 129 13.95 -11.62 16.20
N GLU A 130 14.50 -10.42 16.31
CA GLU A 130 15.93 -10.16 16.21
C GLU A 130 16.31 -9.06 17.20
N ALA A 131 17.42 -9.22 17.93
CA ALA A 131 17.96 -8.25 18.89
C ALA A 131 16.92 -7.59 19.85
N GLY A 132 15.90 -8.34 20.27
CA GLY A 132 14.87 -7.87 21.21
C GLY A 132 13.71 -7.10 20.57
N GLY A 133 13.68 -6.94 19.24
CA GLY A 133 12.55 -6.41 18.48
C GLY A 133 12.05 -7.38 17.42
N TRP A 134 11.08 -6.94 16.62
CA TRP A 134 10.51 -7.72 15.53
C TRP A 134 10.94 -7.18 14.17
N LYS A 135 11.14 -8.10 13.23
CA LYS A 135 11.43 -7.79 11.83
C LYS A 135 10.47 -8.54 10.93
N PHE A 136 10.25 -8.04 9.71
CA PHE A 136 9.49 -8.74 8.70
C PHE A 136 10.40 -9.25 7.57
N GLN A 137 10.10 -10.43 7.07
CA GLN A 137 10.73 -11.03 5.91
C GLN A 137 9.66 -11.60 4.98
N ALA A 138 9.66 -11.14 3.72
CA ALA A 138 8.90 -11.78 2.66
C ALA A 138 9.43 -13.21 2.40
N LEU A 139 8.52 -14.17 2.24
CA LEU A 139 8.83 -15.57 1.95
C LEU A 139 8.41 -15.94 0.53
N GLY A 140 7.15 -15.70 0.18
CA GLY A 140 6.60 -16.06 -1.13
C GLY A 140 6.64 -17.56 -1.45
N GLN A 141 6.54 -18.43 -0.45
CA GLN A 141 6.67 -19.88 -0.61
C GLN A 141 5.31 -20.51 -0.94
N GLY A 142 5.23 -21.21 -2.08
CA GLY A 142 4.03 -21.92 -2.53
C GLY A 142 3.96 -23.38 -2.06
N TYR A 143 2.75 -23.85 -1.78
CA TYR A 143 2.46 -25.18 -1.27
C TYR A 143 1.46 -25.92 -2.17
N GLY A 144 1.99 -26.84 -2.99
CA GLY A 144 1.18 -27.63 -3.94
C GLY A 144 0.16 -28.54 -3.26
N ALA A 145 0.43 -29.01 -2.03
CA ALA A 145 -0.49 -29.77 -1.20
C ALA A 145 -1.55 -28.88 -0.50
N GLY A 146 -1.57 -27.57 -0.80
CA GLY A 146 -2.52 -26.62 -0.25
C GLY A 146 -2.29 -26.32 1.22
N PHE A 147 -3.31 -25.76 1.85
CA PHE A 147 -3.22 -25.30 3.24
C PHE A 147 -2.84 -26.43 4.21
N ALA A 148 -3.28 -27.67 3.93
CA ALA A 148 -2.92 -28.86 4.72
C ALA A 148 -1.39 -29.08 4.72
N GLY A 149 -0.75 -29.12 3.55
CA GLY A 149 0.70 -29.29 3.47
C GLY A 149 1.48 -28.12 4.08
N LEU A 150 0.92 -26.90 4.02
CA LEU A 150 1.50 -25.73 4.68
C LEU A 150 1.51 -25.90 6.20
N VAL A 151 0.36 -26.23 6.81
CA VAL A 151 0.30 -26.35 8.27
C VAL A 151 1.07 -27.57 8.79
N GLU A 152 1.17 -28.66 8.00
CA GLU A 152 2.00 -29.83 8.30
C GLU A 152 3.51 -29.52 8.35
N GLU A 153 4.02 -28.70 7.42
CA GLU A 153 5.42 -28.25 7.42
C GLU A 153 5.77 -27.59 8.77
N TYR A 154 4.86 -26.77 9.29
CA TYR A 154 5.01 -26.07 10.57
C TYR A 154 4.56 -26.86 11.81
N GLY A 155 4.16 -28.13 11.65
CA GLY A 155 3.95 -29.07 12.76
C GLY A 155 2.52 -29.24 13.26
N ILE A 156 1.52 -28.82 12.50
CA ILE A 156 0.12 -29.20 12.74
C ILE A 156 -0.15 -30.57 12.12
N GLU A 157 -0.68 -31.51 12.89
CA GLU A 157 -1.15 -32.79 12.35
C GLU A 157 -2.56 -32.60 11.75
N VAL A 158 -2.69 -32.78 10.44
CA VAL A 158 -4.00 -32.78 9.78
C VAL A 158 -4.51 -34.22 9.74
N ALA A 159 -5.63 -34.50 10.41
CA ALA A 159 -6.25 -35.81 10.32
C ALA A 159 -6.79 -36.05 8.89
N ASP A 160 -6.33 -37.13 8.25
CA ASP A 160 -6.80 -37.55 6.93
C ASP A 160 -8.33 -37.70 6.91
N ALA A 161 -9.02 -36.78 6.22
CA ALA A 161 -10.37 -37.02 5.76
C ALA A 161 -10.28 -37.95 4.53
N ALA A 162 -10.79 -39.17 4.67
CA ALA A 162 -10.76 -40.23 3.66
C ALA A 162 -11.11 -39.74 2.24
N PRO A 163 -10.47 -40.28 1.18
CA PRO A 163 -10.63 -39.78 -0.17
C PRO A 163 -12.03 -40.05 -0.69
N VAL A 164 -12.75 -38.98 -1.05
CA VAL A 164 -14.00 -39.12 -1.81
C VAL A 164 -13.62 -39.45 -3.25
N ARG A 165 -13.70 -40.73 -3.60
CA ARG A 165 -13.64 -41.19 -5.00
C ARG A 165 -14.86 -40.65 -5.75
N GLY A 166 -14.64 -39.71 -6.66
CA GLY A 166 -15.62 -39.29 -7.67
C GLY A 166 -14.95 -39.34 -9.04
N GLY A 167 -15.29 -40.36 -9.84
CA GLY A 167 -14.61 -40.70 -11.07
C GLY A 167 -14.70 -39.64 -12.18
N SER A 168 -13.58 -39.48 -12.87
CA SER A 168 -13.49 -38.87 -14.20
C SER A 168 -14.17 -39.74 -15.24
N LEU A 169 -15.17 -39.19 -15.94
CA LEU A 169 -15.53 -39.60 -17.30
C LEU A 169 -15.45 -38.39 -18.22
N PRO A 170 -14.98 -38.53 -19.47
CA PRO A 170 -14.89 -37.43 -20.42
C PRO A 170 -16.29 -37.11 -20.98
N VAL A 171 -16.67 -35.83 -20.97
CA VAL A 171 -17.86 -35.34 -21.67
C VAL A 171 -17.41 -34.54 -22.91
N PRO A 172 -17.92 -34.84 -24.11
CA PRO A 172 -17.48 -34.21 -25.35
C PRO A 172 -17.96 -32.77 -25.49
N LEU A 173 -17.12 -31.94 -26.13
CA LEU A 173 -17.41 -30.59 -26.62
C LEU A 173 -18.55 -30.60 -27.64
N THR A 174 -19.74 -30.13 -27.25
CA THR A 174 -20.76 -29.63 -28.18
C THR A 174 -21.67 -28.61 -27.49
N GLY A 175 -21.75 -27.39 -28.02
CA GLY A 175 -22.87 -26.47 -27.75
C GLY A 175 -22.50 -25.01 -27.51
N VAL A 176 -21.98 -24.30 -28.51
CA VAL A 176 -22.01 -22.83 -28.54
C VAL A 176 -23.45 -22.39 -28.78
N VAL A 177 -24.10 -21.81 -27.75
CA VAL A 177 -25.32 -21.03 -27.93
C VAL A 177 -24.94 -19.55 -27.93
N LYS A 178 -25.12 -18.95 -29.11
CA LYS A 178 -24.91 -17.55 -29.44
C LYS A 178 -25.98 -16.70 -28.73
N VAL A 179 -25.59 -15.91 -27.73
CA VAL A 179 -26.43 -14.80 -27.25
C VAL A 179 -26.28 -13.63 -28.22
N PRO A 180 -27.37 -13.09 -28.81
CA PRO A 180 -27.28 -11.95 -29.71
C PRO A 180 -27.07 -10.64 -28.94
N GLY A 181 -26.04 -9.89 -29.35
CA GLY A 181 -26.07 -8.43 -29.41
C GLY A 181 -26.03 -7.68 -28.08
N GLN A 182 -24.86 -7.65 -27.45
CA GLN A 182 -24.43 -6.42 -26.79
C GLN A 182 -23.09 -6.04 -27.44
N GLU A 183 -23.12 -4.89 -28.11
CA GLU A 183 -22.01 -4.31 -28.84
C GLU A 183 -20.80 -4.17 -27.91
N PRO A 184 -19.62 -4.73 -28.27
CA PRO A 184 -18.43 -4.53 -27.46
C PRO A 184 -18.12 -3.03 -27.41
N PRO A 185 -17.79 -2.46 -26.23
CA PRO A 185 -17.22 -1.12 -26.21
C PRO A 185 -15.98 -1.14 -27.12
N PRO A 186 -15.76 -0.09 -27.93
CA PRO A 186 -14.79 -0.12 -29.00
C PRO A 186 -13.40 -0.51 -28.48
N GLU A 187 -12.82 -1.49 -29.15
CA GLU A 187 -11.40 -1.80 -29.09
C GLU A 187 -10.65 -0.55 -29.55
N GLY A 188 -10.05 0.17 -28.58
CA GLY A 188 -9.34 1.42 -28.83
C GLY A 188 -9.78 2.56 -27.92
N ALA A 189 -9.25 2.59 -26.70
CA ALA A 189 -8.89 3.83 -26.01
C ALA A 189 -8.01 3.51 -24.79
N TYR A 190 -6.77 3.05 -25.03
CA TYR A 190 -5.68 3.65 -24.26
C TYR A 190 -5.83 5.16 -24.47
N VAL A 191 -6.14 5.93 -23.43
CA VAL A 191 -6.09 7.39 -23.49
C VAL A 191 -4.83 7.83 -22.76
N PRO A 192 -3.65 7.80 -23.40
CA PRO A 192 -2.51 8.53 -22.89
C PRO A 192 -2.88 10.01 -22.91
N GLY A 193 -2.95 10.65 -21.75
CA GLY A 193 -3.10 12.11 -21.65
C GLY A 193 -4.32 12.68 -20.93
N LEU A 194 -5.09 11.91 -20.13
CA LEU A 194 -6.22 12.45 -19.34
C LEU A 194 -5.93 12.71 -17.85
N TYR A 195 -4.66 12.73 -17.43
CA TYR A 195 -4.25 13.03 -16.06
C TYR A 195 -3.23 14.17 -16.08
N PRO A 196 -3.22 15.03 -15.05
CA PRO A 196 -2.97 16.47 -15.17
C PRO A 196 -1.76 16.81 -16.04
N PRO A 197 -1.82 17.89 -16.84
CA PRO A 197 -0.80 18.22 -17.83
C PRO A 197 0.60 18.15 -17.23
N THR A 198 1.53 17.61 -18.01
CA THR A 198 2.95 17.40 -17.69
C THR A 198 3.62 18.63 -17.05
N GLU A 199 3.08 19.81 -17.32
CA GLU A 199 3.40 21.06 -16.66
C GLU A 199 2.12 21.73 -16.16
N ARG A 200 1.93 21.73 -14.84
CA ARG A 200 1.02 22.70 -14.22
C ARG A 200 1.79 24.01 -14.09
N PRO A 201 1.21 25.16 -14.46
CA PRO A 201 1.82 26.45 -14.19
C PRO A 201 2.17 26.52 -12.71
N TYR A 202 3.41 26.88 -12.42
CA TYR A 202 3.82 27.19 -11.06
C TYR A 202 3.01 28.40 -10.59
N GLN A 203 2.04 28.16 -9.71
CA GLN A 203 1.18 29.17 -9.12
C GLN A 203 1.11 28.92 -7.62
N LEU A 204 1.46 29.94 -6.86
CA LEU A 204 1.39 29.89 -5.41
C LEU A 204 -0.02 30.22 -4.96
N VAL A 205 -0.50 29.45 -3.97
CA VAL A 205 -1.69 29.78 -3.20
C VAL A 205 -1.40 31.04 -2.39
N GLU A 206 -1.98 32.16 -2.81
CA GLU A 206 -2.01 33.40 -2.02
C GLU A 206 -2.51 33.12 -0.59
N GLY A 207 -1.84 33.71 0.40
CA GLY A 207 -2.17 33.56 1.83
C GLY A 207 -1.75 32.22 2.46
N TRP A 208 -0.93 31.41 1.78
CA TRP A 208 -0.39 30.17 2.35
C TRP A 208 0.99 30.36 2.97
N ASP A 209 1.06 30.22 4.29
CA ASP A 209 2.30 30.48 5.05
C ASP A 209 3.02 29.21 5.51
N PHE A 210 2.42 28.03 5.33
CA PHE A 210 3.05 26.76 5.73
C PHE A 210 4.12 26.34 4.72
N GLY A 211 5.37 26.70 5.03
CA GLY A 211 6.57 26.29 4.31
C GLY A 211 7.24 27.40 3.52
N PRO A 212 8.51 27.20 3.16
CA PRO A 212 9.27 28.19 2.41
C PRO A 212 8.77 28.33 0.95
N VAL A 213 8.96 29.54 0.40
CA VAL A 213 8.75 29.84 -1.01
C VAL A 213 10.12 29.92 -1.71
N PHE A 214 10.28 29.20 -2.81
CA PHE A 214 11.53 29.03 -3.54
C PHE A 214 11.25 28.57 -4.98
N GLU A 215 12.25 28.70 -5.86
CA GLU A 215 12.15 28.20 -7.24
C GLU A 215 12.15 26.67 -7.29
N PRO A 216 11.26 26.02 -8.08
CA PRO A 216 11.20 24.56 -8.14
C PRO A 216 12.51 23.90 -8.57
N PHE A 217 12.95 22.91 -7.79
CA PHE A 217 13.99 21.98 -8.22
C PHE A 217 13.36 20.88 -9.10
N THR A 218 14.05 20.48 -10.17
CA THR A 218 13.61 19.39 -11.05
C THR A 218 14.78 18.45 -11.35
N ALA A 219 14.53 17.15 -11.26
CA ALA A 219 15.41 16.10 -11.71
C ALA A 219 14.64 15.13 -12.61
N ALA A 220 15.33 14.51 -13.56
CA ALA A 220 14.77 13.46 -14.40
C ALA A 220 15.81 12.39 -14.63
N GLY A 221 15.36 11.15 -14.80
CA GLY A 221 16.23 10.01 -15.01
C GLY A 221 15.47 8.79 -15.51
N HIS A 222 16.13 7.65 -15.45
CA HIS A 222 15.59 6.36 -15.84
C HIS A 222 16.15 5.29 -14.92
N GLY A 223 15.31 4.35 -14.47
CA GLY A 223 15.77 3.30 -13.59
C GLY A 223 16.04 3.81 -12.17
N HIS A 224 16.83 3.06 -11.40
CA HIS A 224 17.19 3.41 -10.04
C HIS A 224 18.22 4.54 -9.98
N ASP A 225 18.11 5.43 -8.98
CA ASP A 225 19.06 6.53 -8.79
C ASP A 225 19.05 7.06 -7.35
N VAL A 226 20.03 7.90 -7.02
CA VAL A 226 20.06 8.72 -5.81
C VAL A 226 20.10 10.19 -6.20
N ILE A 227 19.02 10.90 -5.90
CA ILE A 227 18.85 12.31 -6.24
C ILE A 227 19.32 13.16 -5.06
N THR A 228 20.18 14.13 -5.32
CA THR A 228 20.57 15.16 -4.34
C THR A 228 19.99 16.49 -4.78
N VAL A 229 19.06 17.01 -4.00
CA VAL A 229 18.46 18.33 -4.21
C VAL A 229 19.50 19.39 -3.91
N ASP A 230 19.65 20.36 -4.81
CA ASP A 230 20.63 21.43 -4.62
C ASP A 230 20.21 22.43 -3.52
N ALA A 231 21.12 23.32 -3.17
CA ALA A 231 20.96 24.26 -2.06
C ALA A 231 19.91 25.37 -2.31
N SER A 232 19.29 25.44 -3.50
CA SER A 232 18.18 26.37 -3.76
C SER A 232 16.91 26.00 -2.99
N VAL A 233 16.78 24.74 -2.56
CA VAL A 233 15.67 24.28 -1.72
C VAL A 233 16.01 24.52 -0.24
N PRO A 234 15.33 25.46 0.44
CA PRO A 234 15.56 25.74 1.85
C PRO A 234 15.00 24.62 2.75
N PRO A 235 15.47 24.53 4.02
CA PRO A 235 14.88 23.61 4.99
C PRO A 235 13.45 24.02 5.33
N GLY A 236 12.62 23.04 5.67
CA GLY A 236 11.19 23.24 5.92
C GLY A 236 10.31 22.25 5.17
N PRO A 237 8.99 22.37 5.28
CA PRO A 237 8.07 21.48 4.58
C PRO A 237 8.09 21.81 3.08
N VAL A 238 8.22 20.79 2.25
CA VAL A 238 8.30 20.91 0.79
C VAL A 238 7.33 19.94 0.13
N LEU A 239 6.78 20.32 -1.02
CA LEU A 239 5.99 19.45 -1.87
C LEU A 239 6.92 18.68 -2.81
N VAL A 240 6.86 17.35 -2.77
CA VAL A 240 7.54 16.47 -3.70
C VAL A 240 6.51 15.92 -4.68
N GLU A 241 6.74 16.13 -5.96
CA GLU A 241 5.98 15.51 -7.05
C GLU A 241 6.86 14.49 -7.76
N LEU A 242 6.28 13.33 -8.08
CA LEU A 242 6.92 12.29 -8.87
C LEU A 242 6.02 11.87 -10.02
N ALA A 243 6.59 11.80 -11.21
CA ALA A 243 6.00 11.12 -12.36
C ALA A 243 6.91 9.96 -12.77
N HIS A 244 6.32 8.81 -13.06
CA HIS A 244 7.01 7.62 -13.59
C HIS A 244 6.20 7.09 -14.76
N GLU A 245 6.86 6.84 -15.89
CA GLU A 245 6.21 6.54 -17.17
C GLU A 245 5.99 5.04 -17.38
N GLY A 246 4.86 4.67 -17.97
CA GLY A 246 4.54 3.30 -18.35
C GLY A 246 4.28 2.37 -17.16
N GLU A 247 4.27 1.07 -17.44
CA GLU A 247 4.05 0.02 -16.43
C GLU A 247 5.31 -0.29 -15.63
N GLY A 248 5.16 -0.71 -14.38
CA GLY A 248 6.26 -1.12 -13.53
C GLY A 248 6.12 -0.59 -12.12
N TYR A 249 7.17 -0.74 -11.33
CA TYR A 249 7.17 -0.30 -9.95
C TYR A 249 8.00 0.97 -9.78
N VAL A 250 7.50 1.89 -8.96
CA VAL A 250 8.26 3.06 -8.51
C VAL A 250 8.15 3.21 -7.00
N SER A 251 9.30 3.42 -6.35
CA SER A 251 9.36 3.87 -4.96
C SER A 251 10.34 5.02 -4.78
N LEU A 252 10.04 5.91 -3.85
CA LEU A 252 10.83 7.09 -3.54
C LEU A 252 10.95 7.25 -2.03
N TYR A 253 12.18 7.21 -1.54
CA TYR A 253 12.51 7.34 -0.12
C TYR A 253 13.33 8.61 0.09
N PRO A 254 12.96 9.50 1.03
CA PRO A 254 13.89 10.48 1.58
C PRO A 254 15.02 9.73 2.29
N LEU A 255 16.21 10.31 2.27
CA LEU A 255 17.37 9.74 2.93
C LEU A 255 17.72 10.52 4.20
N ASP A 256 18.00 9.78 5.27
CA ASP A 256 18.46 10.33 6.55
C ASP A 256 19.90 10.85 6.46
N ARG A 257 20.43 11.38 7.57
CA ARG A 257 21.80 11.90 7.64
C ARG A 257 22.89 10.83 7.41
N HIS A 258 22.53 9.56 7.49
CA HIS A 258 23.39 8.39 7.26
C HIS A 258 23.14 7.76 5.87
N ASN A 259 22.34 8.39 5.02
CA ASN A 259 21.88 7.86 3.73
C ASN A 259 21.07 6.56 3.85
N LYS A 260 20.42 6.35 4.99
CA LYS A 260 19.42 5.29 5.15
C LYS A 260 18.06 5.83 4.76
N ASP A 261 17.20 4.94 4.31
CA ASP A 261 15.83 5.28 3.95
C ASP A 261 15.05 5.73 5.19
N GLU A 262 14.34 6.85 5.05
CA GLU A 262 13.27 7.26 5.96
C GLU A 262 11.92 6.68 5.45
N GLU A 263 10.79 7.14 6.01
CA GLU A 263 9.46 6.75 5.51
C GLU A 263 9.34 7.10 4.01
N PHE A 264 8.95 6.13 3.19
CA PHE A 264 8.76 6.35 1.76
C PHE A 264 7.72 7.45 1.50
N LEU A 265 7.96 8.23 0.47
CA LEU A 265 6.94 9.15 -0.06
C LEU A 265 5.99 8.42 -1.00
N PHE A 266 6.54 7.54 -1.83
CA PHE A 266 5.78 6.77 -2.82
C PHE A 266 6.30 5.34 -2.87
N ALA A 267 5.37 4.41 -3.09
CA ALA A 267 5.61 2.99 -3.34
C ALA A 267 4.40 2.48 -4.13
N SER A 268 4.53 2.35 -5.45
CA SER A 268 3.36 2.21 -6.34
C SER A 268 3.66 1.34 -7.56
N PRO A 269 2.76 0.39 -7.90
CA PRO A 269 2.76 -0.33 -9.16
C PRO A 269 1.87 0.32 -10.24
N LEU A 270 1.27 1.48 -9.95
CA LEU A 270 0.36 2.15 -10.89
C LEU A 270 1.05 2.49 -12.22
N PRO A 271 0.46 2.13 -13.39
CA PRO A 271 0.98 2.55 -14.67
C PRO A 271 0.91 4.07 -14.84
N ASP A 272 1.91 4.66 -15.48
CA ASP A 272 1.99 6.12 -15.68
C ASP A 272 1.79 6.89 -14.35
N PHE A 273 2.39 6.38 -13.28
CA PHE A 273 2.26 6.90 -11.93
C PHE A 273 2.51 8.40 -11.87
N ARG A 274 1.62 9.11 -11.18
CA ARG A 274 1.80 10.50 -10.76
C ARG A 274 1.40 10.62 -9.30
N GLY A 275 2.27 11.24 -8.51
CA GLY A 275 2.00 11.43 -7.09
C GLY A 275 2.55 12.73 -6.56
N SER A 276 1.92 13.27 -5.52
CA SER A 276 2.49 14.34 -4.71
C SER A 276 2.34 14.08 -3.22
N ARG A 277 3.37 14.42 -2.44
CA ARG A 277 3.38 14.36 -0.97
C ARG A 277 4.17 15.53 -0.42
N VAL A 278 3.77 15.99 0.76
CA VAL A 278 4.58 16.92 1.55
C VAL A 278 5.57 16.12 2.41
N THR A 279 6.81 16.57 2.47
CA THR A 279 7.87 16.01 3.34
C THR A 279 8.72 17.15 3.92
N GLN A 280 9.66 16.83 4.81
CA GLN A 280 10.55 17.79 5.43
C GLN A 280 11.92 17.84 4.74
N ALA A 281 12.28 19.00 4.19
CA ALA A 281 13.66 19.29 3.79
C ALA A 281 14.51 19.53 5.07
N PRO A 282 15.59 18.77 5.29
CA PRO A 282 16.35 18.81 6.54
C PRO A 282 17.19 20.08 6.68
N MET A 283 17.35 20.56 7.90
CA MET A 283 18.26 21.68 8.20
C MET A 283 19.73 21.22 8.16
N GLY A 284 20.59 22.01 7.52
CA GLY A 284 22.05 21.83 7.55
C GLY A 284 22.59 20.70 6.66
N ARG A 285 21.76 20.05 5.84
CA ARG A 285 22.19 19.08 4.83
C ARG A 285 21.27 19.11 3.61
N PRO A 286 21.74 18.69 2.42
CA PRO A 286 20.87 18.55 1.25
C PRO A 286 19.74 17.56 1.50
N LEU A 287 18.56 17.84 0.98
CA LEU A 287 17.50 16.85 0.83
C LEU A 287 17.95 15.83 -0.23
N ARG A 288 17.87 14.55 0.09
CA ARG A 288 18.29 13.47 -0.80
C ARG A 288 17.20 12.43 -0.88
N PHE A 289 17.09 11.81 -2.04
CA PHE A 289 16.15 10.73 -2.29
C PHE A 289 16.85 9.53 -2.88
N ARG A 290 16.42 8.32 -2.51
CA ARG A 290 16.63 7.12 -3.29
C ARG A 290 15.37 6.81 -4.07
N ILE A 291 15.50 6.65 -5.37
CA ILE A 291 14.41 6.22 -6.24
C ILE A 291 14.72 4.82 -6.77
N THR A 292 13.75 3.91 -6.64
CA THR A 292 13.74 2.64 -7.38
C THR A 292 12.63 2.77 -8.41
N ALA A 293 12.96 2.77 -9.71
CA ALA A 293 11.97 2.84 -10.78
C ALA A 293 12.30 1.85 -11.89
N THR A 294 11.28 1.33 -12.58
CA THR A 294 11.49 0.49 -13.77
C THR A 294 11.84 1.32 -15.02
N ASN A 295 11.24 2.50 -15.15
CA ASN A 295 11.27 3.31 -16.39
C ASN A 295 11.74 4.73 -16.11
N ARG A 296 11.50 5.64 -17.08
CA ARG A 296 11.73 7.06 -16.93
C ARG A 296 10.92 7.65 -15.79
N TRP A 297 11.53 8.62 -15.12
CA TRP A 297 10.90 9.36 -14.06
C TRP A 297 11.29 10.83 -14.12
N GLN A 298 10.42 11.68 -13.57
CA GLN A 298 10.66 13.08 -13.32
C GLN A 298 10.25 13.40 -11.89
N LEU A 299 11.18 13.95 -11.11
CA LEU A 299 10.96 14.40 -9.74
C LEU A 299 11.01 15.92 -9.71
N ARG A 300 10.09 16.54 -8.95
CA ARG A 300 10.09 17.98 -8.68
C ARG A 300 9.97 18.21 -7.18
N VAL A 301 10.72 19.18 -6.67
CA VAL A 301 10.57 19.70 -5.30
C VAL A 301 10.13 21.15 -5.41
N LYS A 302 9.00 21.47 -4.77
CA LYS A 302 8.30 22.75 -4.87
C LYS A 302 7.93 23.29 -3.48
N PRO A 303 7.67 24.59 -3.34
CA PRO A 303 6.95 25.13 -2.19
C PRO A 303 5.64 24.37 -1.96
N VAL A 304 5.25 24.15 -0.70
CA VAL A 304 3.94 23.55 -0.38
C VAL A 304 2.81 24.40 -0.94
N ALA A 305 2.96 25.73 -0.91
CA ALA A 305 2.05 26.69 -1.52
C ALA A 305 1.78 26.46 -3.02
N ALA A 306 2.58 25.65 -3.73
CA ALA A 306 2.34 25.28 -5.13
C ALA A 306 1.41 24.05 -5.30
N ALA A 307 0.98 23.40 -4.21
CA ALA A 307 0.00 22.32 -4.27
C ALA A 307 -1.38 22.84 -4.69
N ARG A 308 -2.20 21.96 -5.30
CA ARG A 308 -3.55 22.35 -5.75
C ARG A 308 -4.43 22.73 -4.58
N ARG A 309 -5.26 23.73 -4.79
CA ARG A 309 -6.40 24.02 -3.91
C ARG A 309 -7.50 22.98 -4.10
N LEU A 310 -8.03 22.48 -3.00
CA LEU A 310 -9.25 21.68 -2.93
C LEU A 310 -10.46 22.61 -3.13
N GLN A 311 -10.79 22.89 -4.39
CA GLN A 311 -11.90 23.76 -4.79
C GLN A 311 -12.65 23.15 -5.97
N GLY A 312 -13.98 23.27 -5.95
CA GLY A 312 -14.86 22.74 -6.98
C GLY A 312 -14.70 21.23 -7.17
N THR A 313 -14.57 20.78 -8.43
CA THR A 313 -14.32 19.37 -8.76
C THR A 313 -12.91 19.16 -9.28
N LEU A 314 -12.17 18.28 -8.62
CA LEU A 314 -10.84 17.84 -9.00
C LEU A 314 -10.90 16.40 -9.52
N TYR A 315 -10.07 16.14 -10.51
CA TYR A 315 -9.77 14.80 -11.01
C TYR A 315 -8.29 14.51 -10.77
N GLY A 316 -7.97 13.24 -10.58
CA GLY A 316 -6.60 12.80 -10.45
C GLY A 316 -6.44 11.29 -10.52
N TYR A 317 -5.19 10.90 -10.38
CA TYR A 317 -4.68 9.54 -10.47
C TYR A 317 -3.49 9.42 -9.52
N GLY A 318 -3.48 8.40 -8.66
CA GLY A 318 -2.42 8.27 -7.65
C GLY A 318 -2.64 9.16 -6.41
N PRO A 319 -1.69 9.14 -5.46
CA PRO A 319 -1.74 9.95 -4.25
C PRO A 319 -1.49 11.44 -4.55
N GLU A 320 -2.21 12.35 -3.89
CA GLU A 320 -2.00 13.79 -4.05
C GLU A 320 -2.10 14.52 -2.70
N ALA A 321 -1.19 15.47 -2.47
CA ALA A 321 -1.30 16.48 -1.44
C ALA A 321 -2.06 17.71 -2.00
N LEU A 322 -3.12 18.11 -1.32
CA LEU A 322 -3.99 19.23 -1.68
C LEU A 322 -4.04 20.24 -0.53
N LEU A 323 -4.41 21.49 -0.83
CA LEU A 323 -4.52 22.58 0.13
C LEU A 323 -5.98 23.00 0.28
N HIS A 324 -6.44 23.19 1.51
CA HIS A 324 -7.73 23.81 1.79
C HIS A 324 -7.51 25.06 2.65
N THR A 325 -8.04 26.20 2.23
CA THR A 325 -7.82 27.52 2.86
C THR A 325 -9.12 28.23 3.24
N GLY A 326 -10.27 27.59 3.01
CA GLY A 326 -11.58 28.20 3.17
C GLY A 326 -12.29 27.76 4.45
N PRO A 327 -13.58 28.11 4.61
CA PRO A 327 -14.43 27.47 5.61
C PRO A 327 -14.61 25.98 5.26
N GLY A 328 -15.00 25.20 6.26
CA GLY A 328 -15.20 23.76 6.13
C GLY A 328 -16.14 23.39 5.00
N VAL A 329 -15.82 22.27 4.35
CA VAL A 329 -16.54 21.78 3.16
C VAL A 329 -16.92 20.32 3.30
N ASP A 330 -18.03 19.94 2.70
CA ASP A 330 -18.34 18.53 2.47
C ASP A 330 -17.62 18.06 1.21
N LEU A 331 -16.62 17.18 1.40
CA LEU A 331 -15.87 16.60 0.32
C LEU A 331 -16.47 15.27 -0.12
N ARG A 332 -17.06 15.26 -1.32
CA ARG A 332 -17.45 14.02 -1.98
C ARG A 332 -16.25 13.37 -2.66
N VAL A 333 -15.93 12.17 -2.21
CA VAL A 333 -14.91 11.27 -2.78
C VAL A 333 -15.58 10.24 -3.68
N ASP A 334 -15.19 10.22 -4.95
CA ASP A 334 -15.55 9.19 -5.93
C ASP A 334 -14.25 8.53 -6.42
N PHE A 335 -13.85 7.42 -5.80
CA PHE A 335 -12.68 6.63 -6.17
C PHE A 335 -13.11 5.38 -6.93
N ARG A 336 -12.46 5.11 -8.07
CA ARG A 336 -12.78 3.96 -8.92
C ARG A 336 -11.70 2.89 -8.93
N GLY A 337 -10.54 3.18 -8.32
CA GLY A 337 -9.36 2.32 -8.42
C GLY A 337 -8.70 2.39 -9.78
N ASP A 338 -7.74 1.49 -9.95
CA ASP A 338 -7.15 1.12 -11.22
C ASP A 338 -7.47 -0.36 -11.47
N ARG A 339 -7.86 -0.71 -12.71
CA ARG A 339 -8.21 -2.10 -13.04
C ARG A 339 -7.00 -3.03 -13.03
N ASN A 340 -5.80 -2.46 -13.11
CA ASN A 340 -4.54 -3.19 -13.08
C ASN A 340 -3.98 -3.31 -11.65
N VAL A 341 -4.63 -2.68 -10.66
CA VAL A 341 -4.27 -2.78 -9.24
C VAL A 341 -5.46 -3.35 -8.48
N ASP A 342 -5.48 -4.67 -8.35
CA ASP A 342 -6.56 -5.41 -7.69
C ASP A 342 -6.85 -4.84 -6.29
N GLY A 343 -8.13 -4.50 -6.07
CA GLY A 343 -8.63 -4.04 -4.78
C GLY A 343 -8.33 -2.58 -4.42
N GLY A 344 -7.69 -1.78 -5.30
CA GLY A 344 -7.43 -0.33 -5.19
C GLY A 344 -7.66 0.30 -3.79
N TYR A 345 -6.59 0.67 -3.08
CA TYR A 345 -6.69 1.28 -1.76
C TYR A 345 -6.82 2.81 -1.84
N VAL A 346 -7.67 3.37 -0.98
CA VAL A 346 -7.83 4.82 -0.81
C VAL A 346 -7.78 5.20 0.67
N SER A 347 -7.12 6.32 0.98
CA SER A 347 -7.20 6.93 2.32
C SER A 347 -7.14 8.46 2.25
N LEU A 348 -7.72 9.11 3.26
CA LEU A 348 -7.73 10.57 3.35
C LEU A 348 -7.47 11.01 4.78
N HIS A 349 -6.44 11.85 4.93
CA HIS A 349 -6.08 12.51 6.18
C HIS A 349 -6.00 14.02 5.99
N THR A 350 -6.29 14.78 7.04
CA THR A 350 -6.12 16.23 7.07
C THR A 350 -5.17 16.64 8.17
N PHE A 351 -4.34 17.63 7.87
CA PHE A 351 -3.34 18.20 8.77
C PHE A 351 -3.61 19.71 8.87
N GLU A 352 -4.00 20.18 10.05
CA GLU A 352 -4.07 21.62 10.34
C GLU A 352 -2.64 22.15 10.45
N VAL A 353 -2.29 23.18 9.68
CA VAL A 353 -0.89 23.60 9.55
C VAL A 353 -0.62 25.02 10.02
N GLU A 354 -1.65 25.71 10.53
CA GLU A 354 -1.47 27.05 11.09
C GLU A 354 -0.49 27.02 12.27
N GLY A 355 0.52 27.88 12.24
CA GLY A 355 1.54 27.95 13.30
C GLY A 355 2.54 26.79 13.34
N HIS A 356 2.48 25.84 12.40
CA HIS A 356 3.41 24.71 12.32
C HIS A 356 4.56 24.95 11.32
N ASP A 357 5.74 24.41 11.60
CA ASP A 357 6.95 24.46 10.76
C ASP A 357 7.34 23.08 10.16
N SER A 358 6.53 22.05 10.46
CA SER A 358 6.57 20.72 9.89
C SER A 358 5.15 20.14 9.88
N LEU A 359 4.89 19.09 9.08
CA LEU A 359 3.60 18.41 9.15
C LEU A 359 3.38 17.88 10.58
N PRO A 360 2.25 18.21 11.24
CA PRO A 360 1.99 17.72 12.58
C PRO A 360 1.79 16.20 12.57
N THR A 361 2.19 15.56 13.66
CA THR A 361 1.95 14.14 13.89
C THR A 361 0.48 13.86 14.17
N ASP A 362 -0.18 14.78 14.88
CA ASP A 362 -1.62 14.73 15.11
C ASP A 362 -2.35 15.11 13.82
N ASN A 363 -3.00 14.13 13.22
CA ASN A 363 -3.73 14.28 11.97
C ASN A 363 -5.12 13.70 12.13
N ARG A 364 -6.05 14.22 11.35
CA ARG A 364 -7.42 13.72 11.35
C ARG A 364 -7.62 12.73 10.21
N PHE A 365 -7.83 11.47 10.58
CA PHE A 365 -8.27 10.42 9.67
C PHE A 365 -9.74 10.62 9.31
N LEU A 366 -10.06 10.64 8.01
CA LEU A 366 -11.42 10.86 7.52
C LEU A 366 -12.01 9.65 6.81
N LEU A 367 -11.22 8.91 6.05
CA LEU A 367 -11.66 7.67 5.41
C LEU A 367 -10.48 6.77 5.05
N SER A 368 -10.76 5.47 5.00
CA SER A 368 -10.02 4.50 4.20
C SER A 368 -10.99 3.46 3.64
N ASP A 369 -10.68 2.92 2.48
CA ASP A 369 -11.41 1.79 1.91
C ASP A 369 -10.55 1.03 0.90
N SER A 370 -10.97 -0.19 0.57
CA SER A 370 -10.42 -0.99 -0.52
C SER A 370 -11.51 -1.21 -1.58
N GLY A 371 -11.16 -1.01 -2.84
CA GLY A 371 -12.09 -1.07 -3.97
C GLY A 371 -12.75 0.27 -4.27
N SER A 372 -13.72 0.26 -5.19
CA SER A 372 -14.39 1.50 -5.60
C SER A 372 -15.18 2.10 -4.44
N LEU A 373 -14.97 3.39 -4.17
CA LEU A 373 -15.58 4.11 -3.06
C LEU A 373 -16.36 5.32 -3.57
N ARG A 374 -17.56 5.52 -3.01
CA ARG A 374 -18.28 6.79 -3.08
C ARG A 374 -18.71 7.20 -1.69
N ARG A 375 -18.09 8.24 -1.13
CA ARG A 375 -18.33 8.69 0.24
C ARG A 375 -18.19 10.20 0.35
N THR A 376 -18.96 10.82 1.23
CA THR A 376 -18.78 12.23 1.61
C THR A 376 -18.12 12.28 2.98
N VAL A 377 -17.11 13.13 3.15
CA VAL A 377 -16.44 13.39 4.42
C VAL A 377 -16.32 14.90 4.68
N PRO A 378 -16.42 15.35 5.94
CA PRO A 378 -16.26 16.77 6.27
C PRO A 378 -14.77 17.14 6.32
N ILE A 379 -14.39 18.19 5.62
CA ILE A 379 -13.07 18.84 5.70
C ILE A 379 -13.21 20.05 6.64
N PRO A 380 -12.33 20.19 7.65
CA PRO A 380 -12.37 21.32 8.57
C PRO A 380 -11.97 22.65 7.90
N ASP A 381 -12.16 23.75 8.62
CA ASP A 381 -11.68 25.07 8.21
C ASP A 381 -10.18 25.05 7.95
N GLY A 382 -9.74 25.78 6.92
CA GLY A 382 -8.34 25.94 6.57
C GLY A 382 -7.57 26.87 7.52
N PRO A 383 -6.21 26.88 7.47
CA PRO A 383 -5.37 26.21 6.48
C PRO A 383 -5.07 24.75 6.81
N VAL A 384 -5.39 23.86 5.86
CA VAL A 384 -5.26 22.42 6.01
C VAL A 384 -4.55 21.82 4.80
N VAL A 385 -3.57 20.94 5.06
CA VAL A 385 -3.03 20.02 4.05
C VAL A 385 -3.89 18.76 4.05
N VAL A 386 -4.45 18.42 2.90
CA VAL A 386 -5.20 17.18 2.67
C VAL A 386 -4.26 16.18 2.01
N ARG A 387 -3.95 15.09 2.71
CA ARG A 387 -3.20 13.96 2.18
C ARG A 387 -4.18 12.91 1.70
N TYR A 388 -4.34 12.83 0.38
CA TYR A 388 -5.19 11.85 -0.25
C TYR A 388 -4.34 10.77 -0.90
N TYR A 389 -4.41 9.54 -0.38
CA TYR A 389 -3.82 8.38 -1.02
C TYR A 389 -4.86 7.70 -1.88
N ALA A 390 -4.50 7.36 -3.12
CA ALA A 390 -5.37 6.60 -4.00
C ALA A 390 -4.54 5.73 -4.94
N ALA A 391 -4.79 4.42 -4.93
CA ALA A 391 -4.24 3.47 -5.88
C ALA A 391 -5.11 3.44 -7.15
N GLY A 392 -5.13 4.55 -7.89
CA GLY A 392 -5.82 4.66 -9.17
C GLY A 392 -6.61 5.95 -9.36
N THR A 393 -7.65 5.88 -10.18
CA THR A 393 -8.42 7.06 -10.62
C THR A 393 -9.41 7.54 -9.58
N TRP A 394 -9.53 8.87 -9.47
CA TRP A 394 -10.44 9.49 -8.52
C TRP A 394 -11.01 10.82 -9.01
N ARG A 395 -12.16 11.17 -8.44
CA ARG A 395 -12.80 12.47 -8.52
C ARG A 395 -13.15 12.94 -7.11
N LEU A 396 -12.76 14.17 -6.80
CA LEU A 396 -13.05 14.85 -5.54
C LEU A 396 -13.91 16.08 -5.83
N THR A 397 -15.05 16.24 -5.15
CA THR A 397 -15.91 17.43 -5.29
C THR A 397 -16.12 18.07 -3.94
N ALA A 398 -15.53 19.25 -3.74
CA ALA A 398 -15.75 20.07 -2.56
C ALA A 398 -17.06 20.86 -2.70
N LYS A 399 -17.92 20.75 -1.70
CA LYS A 399 -19.15 21.55 -1.59
C LYS A 399 -19.07 22.42 -0.36
N GLU A 400 -19.25 23.72 -0.57
CA GLU A 400 -19.38 24.67 0.54
C GLU A 400 -20.61 24.32 1.37
N LEU A 401 -20.48 24.43 2.69
CA LEU A 401 -21.61 24.29 3.60
C LEU A 401 -22.46 25.56 3.46
N ASP A 402 -23.76 25.41 3.20
CA ASP A 402 -24.69 26.53 3.24
C ASP A 402 -24.69 27.11 4.66
N SER A 403 -24.21 28.34 4.80
CA SER A 403 -24.06 29.07 6.07
C SER A 403 -25.40 29.48 6.69
#